data_AF-A0A5J4N309-F1
#
_entry.id   AF-A0A5J4N309-F1
#
_cell.length_a   1.000
_cell.length_b   1.000
_cell.length_c   1.000
_cell.angle_alpha   90.00
_cell.angle_beta   90.00
_cell.angle_gamma   90.00
#
_symmetry.space_group_name_H-M   'P 1'
#
loop_
_entity.id
_entity.type
_entity.pdbx_description
1 polymer ?
#
loop_
_entity_poly.entity_id
_entity_poly.type
_entity_poly.pdbx_seq_one_letter_code
_entity_poly.pdbx_strand_id
1 'polypeptide(L)'
;MLWRLGRPASHVSVTFVWKDGRSKTVAAKVGDTFLDVVLDNNVDIDGFGACEGTLACSTCHLIFSPKDYENLNDPLSEDEQDMLDLACGLTDTCV
;
A
#
# COMPACT_ATOMS: atom_id res chain seq x y z
N MET A 1 -17.06 27.40 -20.92
CA MET A 1 -16.46 27.00 -19.63
C MET A 1 -15.36 25.98 -19.93
N LEU A 2 -14.22 26.45 -20.42
CA LEU A 2 -12.95 26.56 -19.67
C LEU A 2 -12.34 25.19 -19.31
N TRP A 3 -11.58 24.65 -20.27
CA TRP A 3 -10.35 23.86 -20.17
C TRP A 3 -10.11 23.05 -18.88
N ARG A 4 -10.29 21.72 -18.97
CA ARG A 4 -9.57 20.78 -18.10
C ARG A 4 -8.35 20.24 -18.85
N LEU A 5 -7.21 20.92 -18.70
CA LEU A 5 -5.91 20.26 -18.82
C LEU A 5 -5.46 19.88 -17.41
N GLY A 6 -6.12 18.88 -16.82
CA GLY A 6 -5.46 18.09 -15.80
C GLY A 6 -4.44 17.22 -16.52
N ARG A 7 -3.15 17.29 -16.15
CA ARG A 7 -2.15 16.32 -16.65
C ARG A 7 -2.76 14.91 -16.53
N PRO A 8 -2.59 14.02 -17.53
CA PRO A 8 -2.96 12.63 -17.32
C PRO A 8 -2.16 12.17 -16.11
N ALA A 9 -2.84 11.87 -15.00
CA ALA A 9 -2.17 11.23 -13.89
C ALA A 9 -1.59 9.92 -14.44
N SER A 10 -0.29 9.75 -14.32
CA SER A 10 0.33 8.48 -14.70
C SER A 10 -0.23 7.42 -13.77
N HIS A 11 -0.90 6.43 -14.33
CA HIS A 11 -1.39 5.28 -13.58
C HIS A 11 -0.39 4.13 -13.73
N VAL A 12 -0.25 3.35 -12.67
CA VAL A 12 0.51 2.09 -12.65
C VAL A 12 -0.45 0.95 -12.29
N SER A 13 -0.11 -0.27 -12.68
CA SER A 13 -0.86 -1.45 -12.27
C SER A 13 -0.27 -2.02 -11.00
N VAL A 14 -1.11 -2.19 -9.97
CA VAL A 14 -0.74 -2.82 -8.70
C VAL A 14 -1.51 -4.13 -8.59
N THR A 15 -0.83 -5.22 -8.24
CA THR A 15 -1.46 -6.53 -8.03
C THR A 15 -1.36 -6.93 -6.57
N PHE A 16 -2.51 -7.00 -5.90
CA PHE A 16 -2.62 -7.53 -4.55
C PHE A 16 -2.77 -9.05 -4.62
N VAL A 17 -2.09 -9.77 -3.74
CA VAL A 17 -2.11 -11.23 -3.66
C VAL A 17 -2.45 -11.66 -2.24
N TRP A 18 -3.46 -12.52 -2.10
CA TRP A 18 -3.88 -13.08 -0.81
C TRP A 18 -3.15 -14.39 -0.52
N LYS A 19 -3.11 -14.78 0.76
CA LYS A 19 -2.45 -16.03 1.22
C LYS A 19 -3.01 -17.30 0.57
N ASP A 20 -4.26 -17.27 0.11
CA ASP A 20 -4.91 -18.38 -0.60
C ASP A 20 -4.58 -18.44 -2.10
N GLY A 21 -3.74 -17.53 -2.59
CA GLY A 21 -3.32 -17.46 -3.99
C GLY A 21 -4.25 -16.67 -4.90
N ARG A 22 -5.36 -16.12 -4.40
CA ARG A 22 -6.16 -15.16 -5.16
C ARG A 22 -5.34 -13.89 -5.42
N SER A 23 -5.66 -13.20 -6.51
CA SER A 23 -5.06 -11.90 -6.81
C SER A 23 -6.06 -10.94 -7.46
N LYS A 24 -5.79 -9.64 -7.31
CA LYS A 24 -6.59 -8.55 -7.87
C LYS A 24 -5.64 -7.48 -8.35
N THR A 25 -5.73 -7.16 -9.63
CA THR A 25 -4.97 -6.06 -10.25
C THR A 25 -5.86 -4.82 -10.33
N VAL A 26 -5.33 -3.68 -9.89
CA VAL A 26 -6.02 -2.39 -9.88
C VAL A 26 -5.14 -1.31 -10.51
N ALA A 27 -5.76 -0.22 -10.95
CA ALA A 27 -5.04 0.96 -11.39
C ALA A 27 -4.80 1.88 -10.19
N ALA A 28 -3.53 2.20 -9.92
CA ALA A 28 -3.13 3.15 -8.90
C ALA A 28 -2.60 4.40 -9.58
N LYS A 29 -2.95 5.58 -9.08
CA LYS A 29 -2.36 6.82 -9.58
C LYS A 29 -1.03 7.06 -8.86
N VAL A 30 0.00 7.41 -9.62
CA VAL A 30 1.33 7.71 -9.06
C VAL A 30 1.21 8.83 -8.04
N GLY A 31 1.75 8.59 -6.85
CA GLY A 31 1.72 9.49 -5.69
C GLY A 31 0.63 9.15 -4.66
N ASP A 32 -0.30 8.25 -4.97
CA ASP A 32 -1.25 7.75 -3.98
C ASP A 32 -0.57 6.71 -3.07
N THR A 33 -1.01 6.63 -1.81
CA THR A 33 -0.53 5.61 -0.87
C THR A 33 -1.21 4.26 -1.12
N PHE A 34 -0.65 3.15 -0.63
CA PHE A 34 -1.32 1.85 -0.73
C PHE A 34 -2.66 1.83 0.03
N LEU A 35 -2.81 2.64 1.09
CA LEU A 35 -4.08 2.84 1.77
C LEU A 35 -5.13 3.45 0.82
N ASP A 36 -4.79 4.54 0.15
CA ASP A 36 -5.68 5.18 -0.83
C ASP A 36 -6.06 4.20 -1.95
N VAL A 37 -5.07 3.46 -2.48
CA VAL A 37 -5.29 2.49 -3.56
C VAL A 37 -6.25 1.38 -3.16
N VAL A 38 -6.13 0.84 -1.94
CA VAL A 38 -7.01 -0.20 -1.40
C VAL A 38 -8.44 0.34 -1.25
N LEU A 39 -8.60 1.52 -0.66
CA LEU A 39 -9.90 2.15 -0.42
C LEU A 39 -10.59 2.54 -1.73
N ASP A 40 -9.90 3.26 -2.62
CA ASP A 40 -10.45 3.78 -3.87
C ASP A 40 -10.84 2.66 -4.86
N ASN A 41 -10.16 1.51 -4.80
CA ASN A 41 -10.43 0.37 -5.69
C ASN A 41 -11.23 -0.75 -5.02
N ASN A 42 -11.74 -0.54 -3.80
CA ASN A 42 -12.43 -1.54 -2.98
C ASN A 42 -11.69 -2.89 -2.98
N VAL A 43 -10.38 -2.89 -2.69
CA VAL A 43 -9.60 -4.13 -2.53
C VAL A 43 -10.03 -4.78 -1.22
N ASP A 44 -10.47 -6.04 -1.31
CA ASP A 44 -11.12 -6.75 -0.21
C ASP A 44 -10.09 -7.28 0.80
N ILE A 45 -9.67 -6.41 1.72
CA ILE A 45 -8.72 -6.73 2.80
C ILE A 45 -9.36 -6.32 4.13
N ASP A 46 -9.86 -7.31 4.86
CA ASP A 46 -10.55 -7.10 6.13
C ASP A 46 -9.66 -6.38 7.15
N GLY A 47 -10.18 -5.27 7.71
CA GLY A 47 -9.51 -4.50 8.76
C GLY A 47 -8.28 -3.71 8.30
N PHE A 48 -8.01 -3.64 7.00
CA PHE A 48 -6.86 -2.92 6.46
C PHE A 48 -6.97 -1.41 6.74
N GLY A 49 -5.89 -0.83 7.24
CA GLY A 49 -5.81 0.62 7.46
C GLY A 49 -6.72 1.14 8.58
N ALA A 50 -6.92 0.38 9.65
CA ALA A 50 -7.84 0.70 10.75
C ALA A 50 -7.62 2.08 11.40
N CYS A 51 -6.40 2.61 11.38
CA CYS A 51 -6.09 3.94 11.90
C CYS A 51 -6.11 5.07 10.85
N GLU A 52 -6.51 4.78 9.61
CA GLU A 52 -6.58 5.76 8.52
C GLU A 52 -5.24 6.45 8.22
N GLY A 53 -4.12 5.73 8.37
CA GLY A 53 -2.78 6.25 8.06
C GLY A 53 -2.18 7.18 9.12
N THR A 54 -2.70 7.14 10.36
CA THR A 54 -2.23 7.98 11.48
C THR A 54 -1.11 7.36 12.31
N LEU A 55 -0.46 6.28 11.83
CA LEU A 55 0.61 5.54 12.53
C LEU A 55 0.20 5.05 13.93
N ALA A 56 -1.08 4.71 14.13
CA ALA A 56 -1.62 4.22 15.41
C ALA A 56 -2.03 2.74 15.37
N CYS A 57 -1.71 2.02 14.28
CA CYS A 57 -1.93 0.59 14.15
C CYS A 57 -0.92 -0.01 13.16
N SER A 58 -0.89 -1.34 13.06
CA SER A 58 -0.09 -2.09 12.08
C SER A 58 -0.93 -2.85 11.06
N THR A 59 -2.18 -2.45 10.83
CA THR A 59 -3.11 -3.19 9.96
C THR A 59 -2.95 -2.91 8.45
N CYS A 60 -2.12 -1.92 8.10
CA CYS A 60 -1.84 -1.55 6.70
C CYS A 60 -0.56 -2.20 6.14
N HIS A 61 0.16 -3.01 6.93
CA HIS A 61 1.40 -3.61 6.45
C HIS A 61 1.15 -4.54 5.26
N LEU A 62 2.06 -4.50 4.29
CA LEU A 62 2.05 -5.30 3.07
C LEU A 62 3.39 -6.02 2.91
N ILE A 63 3.36 -7.21 2.32
CA ILE A 63 4.56 -7.96 1.94
C ILE A 63 4.84 -7.67 0.47
N PHE A 64 5.99 -7.08 0.18
CA PHE A 64 6.43 -6.79 -1.18
C PHE A 64 7.22 -7.95 -1.78
N SER A 65 7.21 -8.04 -3.11
CA SER A 65 8.17 -8.90 -3.80
C SER A 65 9.59 -8.36 -3.56
N PRO A 66 10.64 -9.19 -3.52
CA PRO A 66 12.00 -8.69 -3.30
C PRO A 66 12.39 -7.58 -4.27
N LYS A 67 12.00 -7.73 -5.54
CA LYS A 67 12.25 -6.74 -6.59
C LYS A 67 11.54 -5.41 -6.33
N ASP A 68 10.31 -5.44 -5.85
CA ASP A 68 9.54 -4.20 -5.60
C ASP A 68 9.99 -3.53 -4.30
N TYR A 69 10.35 -4.32 -3.29
CA TYR A 69 10.91 -3.83 -2.03
C TYR A 69 12.24 -3.11 -2.25
N GLU A 70 13.11 -3.63 -3.11
CA GLU A 70 14.36 -2.97 -3.52
C GLU A 70 14.15 -1.59 -4.18
N ASN A 71 12.94 -1.30 -4.71
CA ASN A 71 12.60 0.00 -5.29
C ASN A 71 11.99 0.98 -4.28
N LEU A 72 11.69 0.54 -3.04
CA LEU A 72 11.30 1.43 -1.96
C LEU A 72 12.55 2.19 -1.52
N ASN A 73 12.70 3.41 -2.05
CA ASN A 73 13.91 4.20 -1.87
C ASN A 73 14.04 4.83 -0.48
N ASP A 74 12.94 4.92 0.25
CA ASP A 74 12.89 5.55 1.57
C ASP A 74 12.88 4.47 2.67
N PRO A 75 13.77 4.57 3.67
CA PRO A 75 13.72 3.70 4.82
C PRO A 75 12.45 3.99 5.64
N LEU A 76 11.96 2.97 6.35
CA LEU A 76 10.90 3.16 7.35
C LEU A 76 11.35 4.18 8.40
N SER A 77 10.41 5.01 8.83
CA SER A 77 10.65 5.87 9.99
C SER A 77 10.74 5.03 11.27
N GLU A 78 11.36 5.56 12.33
CA GLU A 78 11.41 4.87 13.64
C GLU A 78 10.00 4.56 14.17
N ASP A 79 9.08 5.53 14.08
CA ASP A 79 7.68 5.36 14.51
C ASP A 79 6.95 4.26 13.71
N GLU A 80 7.23 4.18 12.41
CA GLU A 80 6.68 3.14 11.55
C GLU A 80 7.25 1.76 11.91
N GLN A 81 8.57 1.66 12.11
CA GLN A 81 9.22 0.43 12.56
C GLN A 81 8.67 -0.05 13.91
N ASP A 82 8.46 0.86 14.86
CA ASP A 82 7.88 0.55 16.18
C ASP A 82 6.47 -0.04 16.06
N MET A 83 5.67 0.44 15.10
CA MET A 83 4.35 -0.13 14.82
C MET A 83 4.45 -1.47 14.09
N LEU A 84 5.37 -1.60 13.13
CA LEU A 84 5.61 -2.87 12.42
C LEU A 84 6.04 -3.99 13.38
N ASP A 85 6.85 -3.70 14.39
CA ASP A 85 7.32 -4.69 15.36
C ASP A 85 6.17 -5.36 16.14
N LEU A 86 5.00 -4.73 16.18
CA LEU A 86 3.78 -5.26 16.79
C LEU A 86 2.94 -6.12 15.82
N ALA A 87 3.30 -6.18 14.53
CA ALA A 87 2.55 -6.89 13.50
C ALA A 87 2.79 -8.42 13.54
N CYS A 88 1.78 -9.18 13.12
CA CYS A 88 1.86 -10.63 13.02
C CYS A 88 2.29 -11.05 11.61
N GLY A 89 3.27 -11.95 11.49
CA GLY A 89 3.68 -12.53 10.21
C GLY A 89 4.67 -11.67 9.42
N LEU A 90 5.52 -10.92 10.12
CA LEU A 90 6.59 -10.11 9.55
C LEU A 90 7.56 -10.94 8.68
N THR A 91 8.05 -10.28 7.63
CA THR A 91 9.09 -10.76 6.71
C THR A 91 10.05 -9.62 6.40
N ASP A 92 11.22 -9.93 5.83
CA ASP A 92 12.23 -8.92 5.49
C ASP A 92 11.77 -7.91 4.42
N THR A 93 10.65 -8.17 3.75
CA THR A 93 10.07 -7.30 2.72
C THR A 93 8.72 -6.70 3.13
N CYS A 94 8.45 -6.63 4.44
CA CYS A 94 7.28 -5.95 4.98
C CYS A 94 7.50 -4.44 5.12
N VAL A 95 6.48 -3.68 4.75
CA VAL A 95 6.27 -2.26 5.09
C VAL A 95 4.84 -2.11 5.56
#